data_AF-A0A920B7C8-F1
#
_entry.id   AF-A0A920B7C8-F1
#
_cell.length_a   1.000
_cell.length_b   1.000
_cell.length_c   1.000
_cell.angle_alpha   90.00
_cell.angle_beta   90.00
_cell.angle_gamma   90.00
#
_symmetry.space_group_name_H-M   'P 1'
#
loop_
_entity.id
_entity.type
_entity.pdbx_description
1 polymer ?
#
loop_
_entity_poly.entity_id
_entity_poly.type
_entity_poly.pdbx_seq_one_letter_code
_entity_poly.pdbx_strand_id
1 'polypeptide(L)'
;MKSNFLILTIICFISCNEIGDGNPKPISSSINKIMSLGASRVEGERPNFESYRYELWKKLIDNNFTFDFIGTQSDNAKYPSFKSFNFDIDHEGRGGWTSGDMLEGLEGWLKQTGSPDFVLLSSPGGNDA
;
A
#
# COMPACT_ATOMS: atom_id res chain seq x y z
N MET A 1 -41.12 7.39 47.96
CA MET A 1 -39.77 6.91 47.58
C MET A 1 -39.55 7.26 46.12
N LYS A 2 -38.67 8.23 45.82
CA LYS A 2 -38.40 8.66 44.44
C LYS A 2 -37.32 7.75 43.87
N SER A 3 -37.67 6.97 42.85
CA SER A 3 -36.75 6.07 42.14
C SER A 3 -35.97 6.90 41.12
N ASN A 4 -34.66 7.07 41.33
CA ASN A 4 -33.76 7.68 40.35
C ASN A 4 -33.25 6.57 39.42
N PHE A 5 -33.67 6.60 38.17
CA PHE A 5 -33.17 5.72 37.12
C PHE A 5 -31.85 6.29 36.59
N LEU A 6 -30.72 5.66 36.93
CA LEU A 6 -29.40 6.01 36.41
C LEU A 6 -29.23 5.35 35.04
N ILE A 7 -29.35 6.12 33.96
CA ILE A 7 -29.05 5.64 32.61
C ILE A 7 -27.53 5.65 32.43
N LEU A 8 -26.94 4.47 32.39
CA LEU A 8 -25.53 4.26 32.06
C LEU A 8 -25.39 4.26 30.53
N THR A 9 -25.02 5.39 29.95
CA THR A 9 -24.76 5.49 28.50
C THR A 9 -23.43 4.82 28.18
N ILE A 10 -23.48 3.61 27.64
CA ILE A 10 -22.33 2.92 27.04
C ILE A 10 -21.93 3.69 25.76
N ILE A 11 -20.73 4.29 25.78
CA ILE A 11 -20.10 4.87 24.60
C ILE A 11 -19.31 3.74 23.93
N CYS A 12 -19.91 3.12 22.91
CA CYS A 12 -19.17 2.23 22.02
C CYS A 12 -18.26 3.08 21.11
N PHE A 13 -16.96 3.08 21.38
CA PHE A 13 -15.98 3.52 20.41
C PHE A 13 -15.93 2.47 19.29
N ILE A 14 -16.63 2.74 18.19
CA ILE A 14 -16.42 2.02 16.94
C ILE A 14 -15.08 2.51 16.40
N SER A 15 -14.01 1.80 16.74
CA SER A 15 -12.74 1.89 16.02
C SER A 15 -12.96 1.16 14.68
N CYS A 16 -13.27 1.93 13.63
CA CYS A 16 -13.12 1.44 12.26
C CYS A 16 -11.62 1.33 11.99
N ASN A 17 -11.06 0.14 12.22
CA ASN A 17 -9.94 -0.28 11.40
C ASN A 17 -10.55 -0.56 10.02
N GLU A 18 -10.27 0.28 9.03
CA GLU A 18 -10.48 -0.12 7.64
C GLU A 18 -9.51 -1.27 7.37
N ILE A 19 -9.97 -2.48 7.68
CA ILE A 19 -9.40 -3.72 7.14
C ILE A 19 -9.61 -3.55 5.64
N GLY A 20 -8.50 -3.41 4.91
CA GLY A 20 -8.50 -3.28 3.45
C GLY A 20 -9.49 -4.29 2.88
N ASP A 21 -10.39 -3.77 2.05
CA ASP A 21 -11.33 -4.55 1.26
C ASP A 21 -10.59 -5.79 0.73
N GLY A 22 -10.92 -6.97 1.26
CA GLY A 22 -10.29 -8.24 0.85
C GLY A 22 -10.61 -8.63 -0.60
N ASN A 23 -11.33 -7.80 -1.35
CA ASN A 23 -11.51 -7.97 -2.77
C ASN A 23 -10.26 -7.53 -3.54
N PRO A 24 -9.85 -8.31 -4.55
CA PRO A 24 -8.79 -7.91 -5.46
C PRO A 24 -9.12 -6.57 -6.12
N LYS A 25 -8.10 -5.70 -6.21
CA LYS A 25 -8.22 -4.46 -6.96
C LYS A 25 -8.44 -4.73 -8.45
N PRO A 26 -9.11 -3.83 -9.19
CA PRO A 26 -9.27 -3.97 -10.63
C PRO A 26 -7.92 -4.10 -11.32
N ILE A 27 -7.83 -5.01 -12.30
CA ILE A 27 -6.62 -5.15 -13.11
C ILE A 27 -6.45 -3.91 -13.98
N SER A 28 -5.25 -3.34 -13.93
CA SER A 28 -4.89 -2.15 -14.69
C SER A 28 -4.95 -2.36 -16.20
N SER A 29 -5.46 -1.36 -16.92
CA SER A 29 -5.41 -1.27 -18.38
C SER A 29 -4.30 -0.34 -18.89
N SER A 30 -3.45 0.17 -17.99
CA SER A 30 -2.33 1.05 -18.35
C SER A 30 -1.28 0.31 -19.19
N ILE A 31 -0.63 1.06 -20.09
CA ILE A 31 0.45 0.55 -20.95
C ILE A 31 1.79 0.41 -20.22
N ASN A 32 1.95 1.04 -19.05
CA ASN A 32 3.13 0.88 -18.20
C ASN A 32 2.68 0.61 -16.77
N LYS A 33 2.70 -0.67 -16.36
CA LYS A 33 2.41 -1.10 -14.99
C LYS A 33 3.72 -1.26 -14.21
N ILE A 34 3.81 -0.60 -13.07
CA ILE A 34 5.00 -0.61 -12.23
C ILE A 34 4.65 -1.30 -10.91
N MET A 35 5.27 -2.44 -10.62
CA MET A 35 5.16 -3.09 -9.32
C MET A 35 6.37 -2.73 -8.46
N SER A 36 6.13 -1.99 -7.38
CA SER A 36 7.15 -1.78 -6.35
C SER A 36 7.10 -2.96 -5.38
N LEU A 37 8.12 -3.83 -5.42
CA LEU A 37 8.13 -5.11 -4.71
C LEU A 37 9.25 -5.13 -3.68
N GLY A 38 8.94 -5.44 -2.41
CA GLY A 38 9.96 -5.50 -1.36
C GLY A 38 9.43 -5.54 0.06
N ALA A 39 10.32 -5.30 1.03
CA ALA A 39 9.96 -5.24 2.45
C ALA A 39 9.59 -3.82 2.91
N SER A 40 9.94 -3.45 4.16
CA SER A 40 9.59 -2.17 4.80
C SER A 40 10.08 -0.93 4.03
N ARG A 41 11.16 -1.03 3.25
CA ARG A 41 11.66 0.07 2.40
C ARG A 41 10.72 0.41 1.24
N VAL A 42 9.91 -0.55 0.79
CA VAL A 42 8.88 -0.33 -0.22
C VAL A 42 7.58 0.08 0.43
N GLU A 43 7.15 -0.64 1.48
CA GLU A 43 5.94 -0.32 2.24
C GLU A 43 5.97 1.14 2.75
N GLY A 44 7.10 1.53 3.35
CA GLY A 44 7.21 2.75 4.14
C GLY A 44 7.04 2.42 5.62
N GLU A 45 8.13 2.48 6.38
CA GLU A 45 8.14 2.17 7.82
C GLU A 45 7.80 3.41 8.65
N ARG A 46 6.59 3.93 8.50
CA ARG A 46 6.18 5.12 9.25
C ARG A 46 6.04 4.81 10.75
N PRO A 47 6.40 5.77 11.63
CA PRO A 47 6.81 7.15 11.32
C PRO A 47 8.33 7.31 11.04
N ASN A 48 9.12 6.24 11.09
CA ASN A 48 10.58 6.32 11.04
C ASN A 48 11.09 6.66 9.64
N PHE A 49 10.48 6.07 8.63
CA PHE A 49 10.91 6.20 7.25
C PHE A 49 9.74 6.37 6.30
N GLU A 50 10.04 7.04 5.20
CA GLU A 50 9.16 7.18 4.06
C GLU A 50 9.62 6.33 2.89
N SER A 51 8.66 5.80 2.14
CA SER A 51 8.96 5.05 0.92
C SER A 51 9.46 6.00 -0.18
N TYR A 52 10.31 5.50 -1.06
CA TYR A 52 10.76 6.25 -2.24
C TYR A 52 9.62 6.50 -3.25
N ARG A 53 8.52 5.75 -3.16
CA ARG A 53 7.44 5.70 -4.17
C ARG A 53 6.83 7.06 -4.45
N TYR A 54 6.58 7.88 -3.44
CA TYR A 54 5.98 9.21 -3.62
C TYR A 54 6.88 10.15 -4.44
N GLU A 55 8.18 10.16 -4.16
CA GLU A 55 9.13 10.99 -4.90
C GLU A 55 9.34 10.47 -6.33
N LEU A 56 9.32 9.15 -6.54
CA LEU A 56 9.35 8.56 -7.87
C LEU A 56 8.09 8.92 -8.67
N TRP A 57 6.91 8.79 -8.07
CA TRP A 57 5.64 9.16 -8.68
C TRP A 57 5.65 10.60 -9.18
N LYS A 58 6.09 11.56 -8.35
CA LYS A 58 6.21 12.97 -8.78
C LYS A 58 7.12 13.12 -9.99
N LYS A 59 8.25 12.41 -10.03
CA LYS A 59 9.16 12.43 -11.20
C LYS A 59 8.51 11.87 -12.45
N LEU A 60 7.72 10.80 -12.35
CA LEU A 60 7.01 10.22 -13.47
C LEU A 60 5.92 11.18 -14.01
N ILE A 61 5.16 11.83 -13.10
CA ILE A 61 4.20 12.87 -13.45
C ILE A 61 4.89 14.07 -14.10
N ASP A 62 6.01 14.55 -13.55
CA ASP A 62 6.76 15.69 -14.08
C ASP A 62 7.28 15.48 -15.50
N ASN A 63 7.53 14.23 -15.88
CA ASN A 63 8.01 13.85 -17.19
C ASN A 63 6.89 13.33 -18.12
N ASN A 64 5.62 13.53 -17.75
CA ASN A 64 4.44 13.16 -18.53
C ASN A 64 4.39 11.67 -18.93
N PHE A 65 4.84 10.77 -18.05
CA PHE A 65 4.67 9.34 -18.26
C PHE A 65 3.21 8.92 -18.02
N THR A 66 2.68 8.05 -18.88
CA THR A 66 1.44 7.29 -18.62
C THR A 66 1.82 6.00 -17.92
N PHE A 67 1.40 5.81 -16.68
CA PHE A 67 1.74 4.63 -15.88
C PHE A 67 0.66 4.34 -14.83
N ASP A 68 0.77 3.18 -14.21
CA ASP A 68 -0.02 2.77 -13.04
C ASP A 68 0.87 2.00 -12.08
N PHE A 69 0.89 2.38 -10.79
CA PHE A 69 1.48 1.51 -9.78
C PHE A 69 0.50 0.39 -9.48
N ILE A 70 0.98 -0.85 -9.54
CA ILE A 70 0.17 -2.02 -9.23
C ILE A 70 0.71 -2.72 -7.99
N GLY A 71 -0.20 -3.30 -7.22
CA GLY A 71 0.11 -4.04 -6.02
C GLY A 71 -1.14 -4.36 -5.21
N THR A 72 -1.08 -5.43 -4.45
CA THR A 72 -2.18 -5.84 -3.57
C THR A 72 -2.26 -4.98 -2.31
N GLN A 73 -1.19 -4.25 -1.95
CA GLN A 73 -1.17 -3.32 -0.83
C GLN A 73 -1.44 -1.88 -1.30
N SER A 74 -1.96 -1.06 -0.40
CA SER A 74 -2.05 0.40 -0.57
C SER A 74 -1.51 1.08 0.67
N ASP A 75 -0.86 2.22 0.47
CA ASP A 75 -0.39 3.04 1.57
C ASP A 75 -1.56 3.81 2.23
N ASN A 76 -1.72 3.66 3.54
CA ASN A 76 -2.81 4.29 4.28
C ASN A 76 -2.52 5.75 4.68
N ALA A 77 -1.32 6.27 4.40
CA ALA A 77 -0.95 7.63 4.74
C ALA A 77 -1.58 8.66 3.79
N LYS A 78 -1.69 9.90 4.27
CA LYS A 78 -2.12 11.04 3.44
C LYS A 78 -0.90 11.71 2.83
N TYR A 79 -0.96 11.90 1.51
CA TYR A 79 0.07 12.58 0.75
C TYR A 79 -0.46 13.89 0.18
N PRO A 80 0.38 14.94 0.07
CA PRO A 80 0.03 16.13 -0.68
C PRO A 80 -0.26 15.78 -2.14
N SER A 81 -1.19 16.52 -2.76
CA SER A 81 -1.35 16.44 -4.22
C SER A 81 -0.15 17.10 -4.92
N PHE A 82 0.11 16.68 -6.15
CA PHE A 82 1.18 17.25 -6.98
C PHE A 82 0.67 17.51 -8.39
N LYS A 83 0.79 18.75 -8.87
CA LYS A 83 0.25 19.20 -10.17
C LYS A 83 -1.23 18.80 -10.40
N SER A 84 -2.04 18.86 -9.34
CA SER A 84 -3.45 18.47 -9.32
C SER A 84 -3.72 16.96 -9.46
N PHE A 85 -2.69 16.11 -9.41
CA PHE A 85 -2.83 14.66 -9.31
C PHE A 85 -2.71 14.20 -7.85
N ASN A 86 -3.39 13.11 -7.52
CA ASN A 86 -3.24 12.41 -6.25
C ASN A 86 -2.21 11.29 -6.41
N PHE A 87 -1.44 11.03 -5.35
CA PHE A 87 -0.49 9.94 -5.35
C PHE A 87 -1.22 8.61 -5.54
N ASP A 88 -0.72 7.82 -6.48
CA ASP A 88 -1.09 6.42 -6.62
C ASP A 88 -0.37 5.62 -5.53
N ILE A 89 -1.15 5.20 -4.54
CA ILE A 89 -0.67 4.65 -3.28
C ILE A 89 -0.37 3.16 -3.34
N ASP A 90 -0.56 2.51 -4.49
CA ASP A 90 -0.47 1.06 -4.62
C ASP A 90 0.97 0.54 -4.63
N HIS A 91 1.19 -0.61 -3.99
CA HIS A 91 2.51 -1.25 -3.90
C HIS A 91 2.42 -2.74 -3.51
N GLU A 92 3.54 -3.45 -3.62
CA GLU A 92 3.71 -4.83 -3.14
C GLU A 92 4.85 -4.86 -2.10
N GLY A 93 4.73 -3.96 -1.12
CA GLY A 93 5.67 -3.77 -0.03
C GLY A 93 5.14 -4.34 1.28
N ARG A 94 5.92 -5.17 1.97
CA ARG A 94 5.49 -5.88 3.19
C ARG A 94 6.57 -5.86 4.27
N GLY A 95 6.39 -5.06 5.31
CA GLY A 95 7.35 -4.89 6.40
C GLY A 95 7.69 -6.20 7.09
N GLY A 96 8.98 -6.40 7.38
CA GLY A 96 9.49 -7.60 8.05
C GLY A 96 9.60 -8.87 7.19
N TRP A 97 9.16 -8.84 5.93
CA TRP A 97 9.19 -10.02 5.07
C TRP A 97 10.60 -10.33 4.56
N THR A 98 10.91 -11.62 4.46
CA THR A 98 12.12 -12.17 3.83
C THR A 98 11.91 -12.41 2.33
N SER A 99 12.97 -12.78 1.62
CA SER A 99 12.86 -13.22 0.22
C SER A 99 12.05 -14.52 0.08
N GLY A 100 12.09 -15.40 1.08
CA GLY A 100 11.29 -16.62 1.12
C GLY A 100 9.80 -16.32 1.20
N ASP A 101 9.39 -15.44 2.12
CA ASP A 101 7.98 -15.04 2.26
C ASP A 101 7.48 -14.39 0.96
N MET A 102 8.31 -13.54 0.36
CA MET A 102 7.97 -12.88 -0.90
C MET A 102 7.81 -13.87 -2.05
N LEU A 103 8.68 -14.88 -2.14
CA LEU A 103 8.59 -15.92 -3.16
C LEU A 103 7.30 -16.73 -3.04
N GLU A 104 6.89 -17.06 -1.80
CA GLU A 104 5.65 -17.80 -1.54
C GLU A 104 4.39 -17.01 -1.97
N GLY A 105 4.37 -15.69 -1.73
CA GLY A 105 3.22 -14.84 -2.06
C GLY A 105 3.13 -14.41 -3.54
N LEU A 106 4.26 -14.36 -4.25
CA LEU A 106 4.37 -13.68 -5.54
C LEU A 106 3.39 -14.18 -6.61
N GLU A 107 3.22 -15.49 -6.74
CA GLU A 107 2.28 -16.06 -7.72
C GLU A 107 0.84 -15.60 -7.45
N GLY A 108 0.45 -15.54 -6.17
CA GLY A 108 -0.87 -15.08 -5.75
C GLY A 108 -1.10 -13.60 -6.06
N TRP A 109 -0.09 -12.76 -5.83
CA TRP A 109 -0.18 -11.32 -6.09
C TRP A 109 -0.27 -11.01 -7.58
N LEU A 110 0.50 -11.72 -8.41
CA LEU A 110 0.47 -11.57 -9.86
C LEU A 110 -0.87 -12.03 -10.46
N LYS A 111 -1.53 -13.04 -9.88
CA LYS A 111 -2.88 -13.43 -10.28
C LYS A 111 -3.92 -12.35 -9.97
N GLN A 112 -3.74 -11.61 -8.88
CA GLN A 112 -4.68 -10.56 -8.48
C GLN A 112 -4.47 -9.25 -9.24
N THR A 113 -3.21 -8.84 -9.40
CA THR A 113 -2.83 -7.54 -9.98
C THR A 113 -2.62 -7.58 -11.49
N GLY A 114 -2.40 -8.79 -12.05
CA GLY A 114 -1.90 -8.96 -13.40
C GLY A 114 -0.37 -8.82 -13.47
N SER A 115 0.20 -9.07 -14.65
CA SER A 115 1.65 -8.94 -14.84
C SER A 115 2.08 -7.47 -14.88
N PRO A 116 3.10 -7.05 -14.11
CA PRO A 116 3.75 -5.75 -14.31
C PRO A 116 4.57 -5.74 -15.60
N ASP A 117 4.82 -4.54 -16.12
CA ASP A 117 5.79 -4.29 -17.20
C ASP A 117 7.17 -3.94 -16.61
N PHE A 118 7.17 -3.29 -15.43
CA PHE A 118 8.38 -2.95 -14.67
C PHE A 118 8.26 -3.44 -13.23
N VAL A 119 9.31 -4.06 -12.72
CA VAL A 119 9.42 -4.42 -11.30
C VAL A 119 10.55 -3.61 -10.67
N LEU A 120 10.21 -2.82 -9.65
CA LEU A 120 11.18 -2.12 -8.81
C LEU A 120 11.42 -2.97 -7.56
N LEU A 121 12.38 -3.89 -7.66
CA LEU A 121 12.70 -4.81 -6.59
C LEU A 121 13.63 -4.14 -5.56
N SER A 122 13.12 -3.91 -4.35
CA SER A 122 13.95 -3.66 -3.17
C SER A 122 14.13 -4.99 -2.44
N SER A 123 15.31 -5.60 -2.62
CA SER A 123 15.60 -6.91 -2.00
C SER A 123 15.35 -6.86 -0.49
N PRO A 124 14.59 -7.83 0.07
CA PRO A 124 14.36 -7.93 1.51
C PRO A 124 15.58 -8.41 2.29
N GLY A 125 16.74 -8.59 1.64
CA GLY A 125 17.96 -9.23 2.17
C GLY A 125 18.43 -8.82 3.58
N GLY A 126 18.02 -7.66 4.08
CA GLY A 126 18.26 -7.29 5.49
C GLY A 126 17.45 -8.12 6.50
N ASN A 127 16.37 -8.75 6.08
CA ASN A 127 15.48 -9.60 6.88
C ASN A 127 15.80 -11.09 6.73
N ASP A 128 16.52 -11.48 5.68
CA ASP A 128 16.91 -12.87 5.38
C ASP A 128 18.06 -13.41 6.27
N ALA A 129 18.62 -12.57 7.15
CA ALA A 129 19.84 -12.83 7.91
C ALA A 129 19.69 -13.83 9.06
#